data_AF-A0A422QBC1-F1
#
_entry.id   AF-A0A422QBC1-F1
#
_cell.length_a   1.000
_cell.length_b   1.000
_cell.length_c   1.000
_cell.angle_alpha   90.00
_cell.angle_beta   90.00
_cell.angle_gamma   90.00
#
_symmetry.space_group_name_H-M   'P 1'
#
loop_
_entity.id
_entity.type
_entity.pdbx_description
1 polymer ?
#
loop_
_entity_poly.entity_id
_entity_poly.type
_entity_poly.pdbx_seq_one_letter_code
_entity_poly.pdbx_strand_id
1 'polypeptide(L)'
;MEGPVTAVEQYFNQLINLRLLTQVVVSDRQGNTIMACFGSPKLPEGQEGAAHDASYGGDDDLTIESNVVLSGARCFQNLEQLQLGVPAYISLQYHDATVVQALDGCCMLTLIGCRSQGHFVGGLLVLLPQIRSTEVYQELLSKTQECFQ
;
A
#
# COMPACT_ATOMS: atom_id res chain seq x y z
N MET A 1 -17.29 8.43 -13.90
CA MET A 1 -16.75 9.78 -13.68
C MET A 1 -15.77 9.64 -12.54
N GLU A 2 -14.47 9.59 -12.83
CA GLU A 2 -13.45 9.66 -11.78
C GLU A 2 -13.56 11.03 -11.11
N GLY A 3 -13.64 11.05 -9.78
CA GLY A 3 -13.64 12.29 -9.00
C GLY A 3 -12.33 13.05 -9.16
N PRO A 4 -12.24 14.28 -8.65
CA PRO A 4 -10.99 15.02 -8.65
C PRO A 4 -9.91 14.23 -7.89
N VAL A 5 -8.87 13.80 -8.60
CA VAL A 5 -7.71 13.12 -8.00
C VAL A 5 -7.02 14.07 -7.04
N THR A 6 -6.88 13.67 -5.78
CA THR A 6 -6.23 14.47 -4.73
C THR A 6 -4.72 14.53 -4.95
N ALA A 7 -4.05 15.54 -4.40
CA ALA A 7 -2.61 15.71 -4.55
C ALA A 7 -1.79 14.51 -4.00
N VAL A 8 -2.28 13.87 -2.93
CA VAL A 8 -1.65 12.69 -2.35
C VAL A 8 -1.83 11.44 -3.22
N GLU A 9 -2.99 11.26 -3.87
CA GLU A 9 -3.19 10.20 -4.85
C GLU A 9 -2.28 10.39 -6.07
N GLN A 10 -2.12 11.62 -6.56
CA GLN A 10 -1.20 11.93 -7.65
C GLN A 10 0.24 11.56 -7.29
N TYR A 11 0.66 11.88 -6.06
CA TYR A 11 1.98 11.52 -5.56
C TYR A 11 2.17 9.99 -5.51
N PHE A 12 1.22 9.23 -4.95
CA PHE A 12 1.33 7.77 -4.91
C PHE A 12 1.29 7.14 -6.31
N ASN A 13 0.42 7.64 -7.20
CA ASN A 13 0.40 7.22 -8.60
C ASN A 13 1.73 7.50 -9.31
N GLN A 14 2.43 8.58 -8.96
CA GLN A 14 3.76 8.84 -9.49
C GLN A 14 4.79 7.79 -9.04
N LEU A 15 4.79 7.38 -7.76
CA LEU A 15 5.67 6.32 -7.25
C LEU A 15 5.43 4.98 -7.97
N ILE A 16 4.15 4.66 -8.22
CA ILE A 16 3.71 3.48 -8.95
C ILE A 16 4.16 3.54 -10.42
N ASN A 17 3.97 4.68 -11.08
CA ASN A 17 4.37 4.88 -12.48
C ASN A 17 5.89 4.79 -12.68
N LEU A 18 6.66 5.19 -11.66
CA LEU A 18 8.12 5.01 -11.60
C LEU A 18 8.54 3.57 -11.28
N ARG A 19 7.59 2.65 -11.06
CA ARG A 19 7.81 1.25 -10.70
C ARG A 19 8.64 1.07 -9.44
N LEU A 20 8.44 1.93 -8.45
CA LEU A 20 9.09 1.83 -7.14
C LEU A 20 8.32 0.88 -6.19
N LEU A 21 7.03 0.72 -6.45
CA LEU A 21 6.08 -0.15 -5.77
C LEU A 21 4.90 -0.41 -6.72
N THR A 22 4.02 -1.36 -6.38
CA THR A 22 2.82 -1.65 -7.17
C THR A 22 1.54 -1.10 -6.57
N GLN A 23 1.45 -1.03 -5.24
CA GLN A 23 0.25 -0.50 -4.57
C GLN A 23 0.62 0.23 -3.28
N VAL A 24 -0.14 1.27 -2.94
CA VAL A 24 -0.09 1.98 -1.67
C VAL A 24 -1.46 1.95 -1.03
N VAL A 25 -1.53 1.57 0.25
CA VAL A 25 -2.77 1.65 1.02
C VAL A 25 -2.51 2.45 2.30
N VAL A 26 -3.37 3.43 2.57
CA VAL A 26 -3.43 4.13 3.85
C VAL A 26 -4.72 3.71 4.55
N SER A 27 -4.59 3.24 5.78
CA SER A 27 -5.71 2.76 6.60
C SER A 27 -5.61 3.31 8.02
N ASP A 28 -6.68 3.21 8.81
CA ASP A 28 -6.61 3.53 10.23
C ASP A 28 -5.97 2.37 11.05
N ARG A 29 -5.84 2.55 12.37
CA ARG A 29 -5.29 1.50 13.27
C ARG A 29 -6.17 0.24 13.35
N GLN A 30 -7.39 0.25 12.84
CA GLN A 30 -8.31 -0.88 12.79
C GLN A 30 -8.23 -1.63 11.45
N GLY A 31 -7.51 -1.07 10.47
CA GLY A 31 -7.42 -1.60 9.11
C GLY A 31 -8.55 -1.13 8.20
N ASN A 32 -9.31 -0.11 8.57
CA ASN A 32 -10.27 0.51 7.65
C ASN A 32 -9.51 1.39 6.65
N THR A 33 -9.69 1.12 5.36
CA THR A 33 -9.01 1.86 4.29
C THR A 33 -9.49 3.31 4.22
N ILE A 34 -8.55 4.24 4.28
CA ILE A 34 -8.75 5.68 4.04
C ILE A 34 -8.52 5.99 2.57
N MET A 35 -7.48 5.39 1.98
CA MET A 35 -7.06 5.61 0.60
C MET A 35 -6.31 4.39 0.08
N ALA A 36 -6.47 4.09 -1.21
CA ALA A 36 -5.67 3.10 -1.90
C ALA A 36 -5.34 3.55 -3.33
N CYS A 37 -4.11 3.30 -3.75
CA CYS A 37 -3.62 3.59 -5.10
C CYS A 37 -3.00 2.33 -5.70
N PHE A 38 -3.39 2.01 -6.93
CA PHE A 38 -3.04 0.75 -7.60
C PHE A 38 -2.35 1.00 -8.92
N GLY A 39 -1.29 0.23 -9.18
CA GLY A 39 -0.72 0.15 -10.51
C GLY A 39 -1.64 -0.62 -11.44
N SER A 40 -1.87 -0.07 -12.63
CA SER A 40 -2.44 -0.86 -13.71
C SER A 40 -1.42 -1.95 -14.08
N PRO A 41 -1.81 -3.24 -14.16
CA PRO A 41 -0.96 -4.25 -14.76
C PRO A 41 -0.82 -3.90 -16.24
N LYS A 42 0.24 -3.19 -16.61
CA LYS A 42 0.61 -3.08 -18.03
C LYS A 42 1.15 -4.44 -18.46
N LEU A 43 0.26 -5.25 -19.03
CA LEU A 43 0.66 -6.36 -19.90
C LEU A 43 1.69 -5.82 -20.91
N PRO A 44 2.82 -6.52 -21.14
CA PRO A 44 3.80 -6.05 -22.08
C PRO A 44 3.16 -5.87 -23.46
N GLU A 45 3.25 -4.65 -24.00
CA GLU A 45 2.79 -4.31 -25.35
C GLU A 45 3.57 -5.18 -26.36
N GLY A 46 2.94 -6.25 -26.86
CA GLY A 46 3.59 -7.14 -27.83
C GLY A 46 2.93 -8.48 -28.14
N GLN A 47 1.71 -8.78 -27.69
CA GLN A 47 0.99 -9.99 -28.14
C GLN A 47 -0.40 -9.64 -28.69
N GLU A 48 -0.40 -9.13 -29.92
CA GLU A 48 -1.56 -9.32 -30.80
C GLU A 48 -1.60 -10.80 -31.20
N GLY A 49 -2.66 -11.51 -30.78
CA GLY A 49 -3.04 -12.78 -31.38
C GLY A 49 -2.88 -14.02 -30.50
N ALA A 50 -3.77 -14.19 -29.53
CA ALA A 50 -4.32 -15.51 -29.22
C ALA A 50 -5.67 -15.34 -28.52
N ALA A 51 -6.74 -15.75 -29.18
CA ALA A 51 -8.01 -15.99 -28.51
C ALA A 51 -7.80 -17.12 -27.50
N HIS A 52 -7.76 -16.80 -26.21
CA HIS A 52 -7.95 -17.80 -25.17
C HIS A 52 -8.86 -17.23 -24.10
N ASP A 53 -10.05 -17.82 -24.07
CA ASP A 53 -11.01 -17.79 -22.99
C ASP A 53 -10.28 -18.16 -21.69
N ALA A 54 -10.05 -17.16 -20.84
CA ALA A 54 -9.53 -17.29 -19.50
C ALA A 54 -10.12 -16.17 -18.64
N SER A 55 -11.38 -16.37 -18.27
CA SER A 55 -11.99 -15.75 -17.11
C SER A 55 -11.29 -16.23 -15.83
N TYR A 56 -10.08 -15.73 -15.57
CA TYR A 56 -9.38 -15.86 -14.29
C TYR A 56 -8.48 -14.64 -14.09
N GLY A 57 -8.73 -13.85 -13.04
CA GLY A 57 -7.77 -12.84 -12.58
C GLY A 57 -8.34 -11.46 -12.18
N GLY A 58 -9.66 -11.29 -12.07
CA GLY A 58 -10.24 -10.02 -11.60
C GLY A 58 -10.36 -9.87 -10.08
N ASP A 59 -10.49 -10.98 -9.34
CA ASP A 59 -10.85 -10.95 -7.90
C ASP A 59 -9.66 -11.21 -6.94
N ASP A 60 -8.53 -11.73 -7.44
CA ASP A 60 -7.40 -12.11 -6.57
C ASP A 60 -6.55 -10.89 -6.13
N ASP A 61 -6.51 -9.82 -6.93
CA ASP A 61 -5.65 -8.66 -6.62
C ASP A 61 -6.22 -7.82 -5.46
N LEU A 62 -7.55 -7.63 -5.43
CA LEU A 62 -8.27 -6.90 -4.37
C LEU A 62 -8.35 -7.68 -3.04
N THR A 63 -8.30 -9.00 -3.08
CA THR A 63 -8.36 -9.84 -1.87
C THR A 63 -7.03 -9.91 -1.13
N ILE A 64 -5.90 -9.70 -1.80
CA ILE A 64 -4.58 -9.58 -1.16
C ILE A 64 -4.54 -8.30 -0.31
N GLU A 65 -5.05 -7.19 -0.80
CA GLU A 65 -5.05 -5.88 -0.12
C GLU A 65 -5.72 -5.94 1.26
N SER A 66 -6.96 -6.44 1.29
CA SER A 66 -7.77 -6.51 2.50
C SER A 66 -7.10 -7.38 3.58
N ASN A 67 -6.54 -8.52 3.19
CA ASN A 67 -5.88 -9.43 4.13
C ASN A 67 -4.58 -8.84 4.67
N VAL A 68 -3.80 -8.16 3.83
CA VAL A 68 -2.53 -7.55 4.20
C VAL A 68 -2.74 -6.38 5.17
N VAL A 69 -3.69 -5.50 4.88
CA VAL A 69 -4.00 -4.34 5.73
C VAL A 69 -4.49 -4.81 7.10
N LEU A 70 -5.45 -5.74 7.14
CA LEU A 70 -6.01 -6.26 8.40
C LEU A 70 -4.98 -7.04 9.22
N SER A 71 -4.16 -7.87 8.58
CA SER A 71 -3.12 -8.64 9.29
C SER A 71 -2.05 -7.73 9.89
N GLY A 72 -1.67 -6.66 9.18
CA GLY A 72 -0.82 -5.61 9.69
C GLY A 72 -1.39 -4.92 10.92
N ALA A 73 -2.63 -4.43 10.81
CA ALA A 73 -3.32 -3.72 11.90
C ALA A 73 -3.39 -4.58 13.16
N ARG A 74 -3.77 -5.85 13.02
CA ARG A 74 -3.77 -6.81 14.14
C ARG A 74 -2.39 -7.00 14.74
N CYS A 75 -1.33 -7.02 13.92
CA CYS A 75 0.02 -7.19 14.43
C CYS A 75 0.44 -5.99 15.31
N PHE A 76 0.20 -4.76 14.86
CA PHE A 76 0.44 -3.55 15.67
C PHE A 76 -0.38 -3.56 16.97
N GLN A 77 -1.68 -3.89 16.90
CA GLN A 77 -2.55 -3.99 18.07
C GLN A 77 -2.06 -5.05 19.07
N ASN A 78 -1.65 -6.22 18.58
CA ASN A 78 -1.14 -7.29 19.44
C ASN A 78 0.14 -6.87 20.17
N LEU A 79 1.06 -6.19 19.48
CA LEU A 79 2.30 -5.70 20.10
C LEU A 79 2.03 -4.63 21.17
N GLU A 80 1.05 -3.75 20.93
CA GLU A 80 0.60 -2.76 21.91
C GLU A 80 -0.05 -3.44 23.14
N GLN A 81 -0.92 -4.44 22.92
CA GLN A 81 -1.55 -5.23 23.99
C GLN A 81 -0.54 -6.02 24.83
N LEU A 82 0.52 -6.52 24.20
CA LEU A 82 1.63 -7.21 24.86
C LEU A 82 2.63 -6.26 25.54
N GLN A 83 2.43 -4.94 25.45
CA GLN A 83 3.32 -3.91 25.99
C GLN A 83 4.76 -3.99 25.44
N LEU A 84 4.90 -4.46 24.20
CA LEU A 84 6.20 -4.57 23.52
C LEU A 84 6.60 -3.28 22.79
N GLY A 85 5.75 -2.25 22.86
CA GLY A 85 5.91 -1.00 22.15
C GLY A 85 5.42 -1.07 20.70
N VAL A 86 5.50 0.06 20.00
CA VAL A 86 5.12 0.17 18.59
C VAL A 86 6.36 -0.09 17.73
N PRO A 87 6.36 -1.11 16.85
CA PRO A 87 7.49 -1.35 15.97
C PRO A 87 7.61 -0.23 14.94
N ALA A 88 8.83 0.04 14.48
CA ALA A 88 9.06 1.05 13.44
C ALA A 88 8.38 0.69 12.11
N TYR A 89 8.35 -0.60 11.78
CA TYR A 89 7.64 -1.18 10.65
C TYR A 89 7.45 -2.69 10.86
N ILE A 90 6.59 -3.29 10.05
CA ILE A 90 6.44 -4.74 9.88
C ILE A 90 6.63 -5.05 8.40
N SER A 91 7.37 -6.12 8.09
CA SER A 91 7.53 -6.61 6.72
C SER A 91 6.91 -7.99 6.57
N LEU A 92 6.10 -8.17 5.53
CA LEU A 92 5.48 -9.45 5.19
C LEU A 92 5.94 -9.86 3.79
N GLN A 93 6.30 -11.13 3.62
CA GLN A 93 6.72 -11.68 2.33
C GLN A 93 5.76 -12.81 1.96
N TYR A 94 5.04 -12.61 0.86
CA TYR A 94 4.19 -13.60 0.22
C TYR A 94 4.91 -14.18 -1.01
N HIS A 95 4.28 -15.13 -1.71
CA HIS A 95 4.86 -15.78 -2.88
C HIS A 95 5.31 -14.76 -3.95
N ASP A 96 4.41 -13.86 -4.37
CA ASP A 96 4.68 -12.86 -5.41
C ASP A 96 4.70 -11.42 -4.91
N ALA A 97 4.35 -11.18 -3.65
CA ALA A 97 4.26 -9.86 -3.06
C ALA A 97 5.24 -9.68 -1.89
N THR A 98 5.79 -8.49 -1.79
CA THR A 98 6.52 -8.01 -0.62
C THR A 98 5.81 -6.79 -0.07
N VAL A 99 5.62 -6.75 1.24
CA VAL A 99 4.85 -5.70 1.90
C VAL A 99 5.69 -5.09 3.02
N VAL A 100 5.60 -3.77 3.16
CA VAL A 100 6.09 -3.02 4.31
C VAL A 100 4.94 -2.20 4.87
N GLN A 101 4.70 -2.31 6.18
CA GLN A 101 3.68 -1.57 6.90
C GLN A 101 4.30 -0.76 8.02
N ALA A 102 3.88 0.48 8.17
CA ALA A 102 4.33 1.34 9.26
C ALA A 102 3.17 2.15 9.83
N LEU A 103 3.24 2.43 11.14
CA LEU A 103 2.25 3.24 11.83
C LEU A 103 2.75 4.68 11.94
N ASP A 104 2.04 5.60 11.28
CA ASP A 104 2.30 7.03 11.23
C ASP A 104 1.15 7.77 11.93
N GLY A 105 1.31 7.98 13.24
CA GLY A 105 0.27 8.56 14.09
C GLY A 105 -0.96 7.66 14.19
N CYS A 106 -2.09 8.11 13.65
CA CYS A 106 -3.34 7.33 13.58
C CYS A 106 -3.49 6.49 12.30
N CYS A 107 -2.59 6.65 11.34
CA CYS A 107 -2.67 6.00 10.04
C CYS A 107 -1.63 4.89 9.89
N MET A 108 -2.03 3.78 9.28
CA MET A 108 -1.14 2.75 8.80
C MET A 108 -0.86 2.94 7.31
N LEU A 109 0.42 3.13 6.98
CA LEU A 109 0.93 3.15 5.62
C LEU A 109 1.38 1.74 5.23
N THR A 110 0.77 1.19 4.18
CA THR A 110 1.08 -0.11 3.61
C THR A 110 1.64 0.07 2.20
N LEU A 111 2.90 -0.32 1.99
CA LEU A 111 3.55 -0.34 0.70
C LEU A 111 3.62 -1.77 0.21
N ILE A 112 3.14 -2.02 -1.01
CA ILE A 112 3.10 -3.35 -1.62
C ILE A 112 3.91 -3.29 -2.91
N GLY A 113 4.84 -4.23 -3.06
CA GLY A 113 5.62 -4.42 -4.27
C GLY A 113 5.50 -5.85 -4.79
N CYS A 114 5.59 -6.01 -6.11
CA CYS A 114 5.61 -7.31 -6.77
C CYS A 114 7.05 -7.83 -6.96
N ARG A 115 7.35 -9.03 -6.47
CA ARG A 115 8.69 -9.65 -6.52
C ARG A 115 9.14 -9.95 -7.95
N SER A 116 8.21 -10.33 -8.84
CA SER A 116 8.51 -10.57 -10.26
C SER A 116 8.91 -9.28 -11.01
N GLN A 117 8.54 -8.11 -10.48
CA GLN A 117 8.98 -6.80 -10.98
C GLN A 117 10.26 -6.30 -10.30
N GLY A 118 10.92 -7.13 -9.49
CA GLY A 118 12.17 -6.78 -8.81
C GLY A 118 11.99 -5.97 -7.53
N HIS A 119 10.77 -5.82 -7.01
CA HIS A 119 10.55 -5.17 -5.72
C HIS A 119 11.02 -6.06 -4.56
N PHE A 120 11.63 -5.43 -3.56
CA PHE A 120 12.12 -6.09 -2.35
C PHE A 120 11.95 -5.17 -1.13
N VAL A 121 11.93 -5.75 0.08
CA VAL A 121 11.69 -5.04 1.34
C VAL A 121 12.57 -3.81 1.50
N GLY A 122 13.88 -3.92 1.22
CA GLY A 122 14.81 -2.80 1.33
C GLY A 122 14.45 -1.61 0.44
N GLY A 123 13.98 -1.87 -0.78
CA GLY A 123 13.51 -0.82 -1.70
C GLY A 123 12.29 -0.10 -1.15
N LEU A 124 11.31 -0.85 -0.62
CA LEU A 124 10.12 -0.27 -0.01
C LEU A 124 10.44 0.54 1.27
N LEU A 125 11.37 0.05 2.10
CA LEU A 125 11.78 0.74 3.33
C LEU A 125 12.41 2.10 3.07
N VAL A 126 13.16 2.26 1.96
CA VAL A 126 13.75 3.54 1.57
C VAL A 126 12.68 4.58 1.20
N LEU A 127 11.48 4.14 0.77
CA LEU A 127 10.38 5.04 0.43
C LEU A 127 9.68 5.61 1.66
N LEU A 128 9.64 4.90 2.80
CA LEU A 128 8.98 5.37 4.01
C LEU A 128 9.43 6.79 4.45
N PRO A 129 10.73 7.09 4.64
CA PRO A 129 11.14 8.44 5.03
C PRO A 129 10.83 9.48 3.96
N GLN A 130 10.88 9.12 2.67
CA GLN A 130 10.57 10.03 1.57
C GLN A 130 9.08 10.42 1.56
N ILE A 131 8.19 9.42 1.69
CA ILE A 131 6.74 9.61 1.80
C ILE A 131 6.43 10.47 3.01
N ARG A 132 6.99 10.14 4.17
CA ARG A 132 6.81 10.90 5.42
C ARG A 132 7.31 12.33 5.33
N SER A 133 8.32 12.63 4.52
CA SER A 133 8.83 13.99 4.36
C SER A 133 7.99 14.86 3.41
N THR A 134 7.00 14.28 2.72
CA THR A 134 6.24 14.98 1.68
C THR A 134 5.05 15.71 2.30
N GLU A 135 4.86 16.99 1.94
CA GLU A 135 3.77 17.84 2.47
C GLU A 135 2.38 17.24 2.23
N VAL A 136 2.13 16.66 1.05
CA VAL A 136 0.81 16.08 0.72
C VAL A 136 0.45 14.89 1.61
N TYR A 137 1.45 14.12 2.07
CA TYR A 137 1.22 13.01 2.98
C TYR A 137 1.02 13.50 4.41
N GLN A 138 1.77 14.53 4.84
CA GLN A 138 1.56 15.16 6.14
C GLN A 138 0.18 15.82 6.25
N GLU A 139 -0.30 16.43 5.17
CA GLU A 139 -1.66 16.99 5.10
C GLU A 139 -2.72 15.90 5.26
N LEU A 140 -2.54 14.75 4.61
CA LEU A 140 -3.42 13.58 4.79
C LEU A 140 -3.45 13.16 6.26
N LEU A 141 -2.29 12.97 6.89
CA LEU A 141 -2.19 12.57 8.30
C LEU A 141 -2.91 13.56 9.22
N SER A 142 -2.71 14.86 9.03
CA SER A 142 -3.35 15.91 9.84
C SER A 142 -4.88 15.86 9.72
N LYS A 143 -5.39 15.83 8.48
CA LYS A 143 -6.85 15.77 8.23
C LYS A 143 -7.47 14.51 8.81
N THR A 144 -6.80 13.37 8.65
CA THR A 144 -7.28 12.12 9.22
C THR A 144 -7.30 12.19 10.75
N GLN A 145 -6.28 12.77 11.37
CA GLN A 145 -6.23 12.92 12.83
C GLN A 145 -7.35 13.81 13.38
N GLU A 146 -7.74 14.87 12.65
CA GLU A 146 -8.90 15.71 13.01
C GLU A 146 -10.22 14.93 12.98
N CYS A 147 -10.35 13.92 12.12
CA CYS A 147 -11.55 13.08 12.06
C CYS A 147 -11.65 12.05 13.20
N PHE A 148 -10.55 11.75 13.89
CA PHE A 148 -10.48 10.75 14.96
C PHE A 148 -10.37 11.37 16.38
N GLN A 149 -10.44 12.70 16.50
CA GLN A 149 -10.61 13.41 17.78
C GLN A 149 -12.09 13.56 18.14
#